data_AF-E3NNZ8-F1
#
_entry.id   AF-E3NNZ8-F1
#
_cell.length_a   1.000
_cell.length_b   1.000
_cell.length_c   1.000
_cell.angle_alpha   90.00
_cell.angle_beta   90.00
_cell.angle_gamma   90.00
#
_symmetry.space_group_name_H-M   'P 1'
#
loop_
_entity.id
_entity.type
_entity.pdbx_description
1 polymer ?
#
loop_
_entity_poly.entity_id
_entity_poly.type
_entity_poly.pdbx_seq_one_letter_code
_entity_poly.pdbx_strand_id
1 'polypeptide(L)'
;MDGIDIILKSSTLTSSDVNVFLKHWLAGGCPRLKLFCLKTGSVNILQVLTDLLHNAVLVDDHRDYVSPFGYSINLSSGYDIRRADGVTATVCKQENGTLIIAVWP
;
A
#
# COMPACT_ATOMS: atom_id res chain seq x y z
N MET A 1 7.88 11.24 -7.66
CA MET A 1 7.68 11.38 -6.20
C MET A 1 8.70 10.49 -5.50
N ASP A 2 9.56 11.05 -4.65
CA ASP A 2 10.54 10.31 -3.83
C ASP A 2 10.19 10.38 -2.32
N GLY A 3 8.92 10.66 -2.00
CA GLY A 3 8.43 10.79 -0.63
C GLY A 3 8.56 9.49 0.15
N ILE A 4 8.98 9.61 1.41
CA ILE A 4 8.98 8.52 2.38
C ILE A 4 7.52 8.13 2.69
N ASP A 5 6.71 9.13 3.05
CA ASP A 5 5.27 9.00 3.24
C ASP A 5 4.53 9.86 2.21
N ILE A 6 3.62 9.25 1.44
CA ILE A 6 2.74 9.94 0.49
C ILE A 6 1.31 9.81 1.02
N ILE A 7 0.70 10.94 1.40
CA ILE A 7 -0.65 10.95 2.00
C ILE A 7 -1.57 11.82 1.15
N LEU A 8 -2.57 11.19 0.53
CA LEU A 8 -3.60 11.84 -0.27
C LEU A 8 -4.92 11.87 0.51
N LYS A 9 -5.21 13.03 1.12
CA LYS A 9 -6.42 13.23 1.96
C LYS A 9 -7.73 13.21 1.18
N SER A 10 -7.68 13.56 -0.11
CA SER A 10 -8.77 13.47 -1.07
C SER A 10 -8.15 13.22 -2.44
N SER A 11 -8.71 12.29 -3.20
CA SER A 11 -8.16 11.87 -4.48
C SER A 11 -9.21 11.22 -5.36
N THR A 12 -9.02 11.35 -6.67
CA THR A 12 -9.82 10.70 -7.70
C THR A 12 -9.16 9.42 -8.23
N LEU A 13 -8.06 8.97 -7.62
CA LEU A 13 -7.39 7.74 -8.03
C LEU A 13 -8.32 6.53 -7.91
N THR A 14 -8.34 5.75 -8.97
CA THR A 14 -9.09 4.51 -9.11
C THR A 14 -8.28 3.31 -8.64
N SER A 15 -8.93 2.14 -8.49
CA SER A 15 -8.22 0.88 -8.23
C SER A 15 -7.15 0.59 -9.31
N SER A 16 -7.42 0.95 -10.56
CA SER A 16 -6.50 0.76 -11.68
C SER A 16 -5.27 1.67 -11.57
N ASP A 17 -5.45 2.93 -11.16
CA ASP A 17 -4.32 3.84 -10.95
C ASP A 17 -3.40 3.34 -9.83
N VAL A 18 -3.99 2.83 -8.74
CA VAL A 18 -3.22 2.23 -7.64
C VAL A 18 -2.53 0.94 -8.10
N ASN A 19 -3.18 0.10 -8.91
CA ASN A 19 -2.54 -1.09 -9.48
C ASN A 19 -1.31 -0.71 -10.32
N VAL A 20 -1.41 0.33 -11.16
CA VAL A 20 -0.28 0.85 -11.94
C VAL A 20 0.84 1.35 -11.01
N PHE A 21 0.50 2.07 -9.94
CA PHE A 21 1.47 2.50 -8.94
C PHE A 21 2.20 1.31 -8.28
N LEU A 22 1.47 0.26 -7.87
CA LEU A 22 2.07 -0.94 -7.28
C LEU A 22 3.01 -1.66 -8.24
N LYS A 23 2.62 -1.80 -9.52
CA LYS A 23 3.49 -2.35 -10.56
C LYS A 23 4.76 -1.51 -10.74
N HIS A 24 4.63 -0.19 -10.75
CA HIS A 24 5.78 0.71 -10.82
C HIS A 24 6.71 0.54 -9.61
N TRP A 25 6.17 0.44 -8.40
CA TRP A 25 6.95 0.20 -7.18
C TRP A 25 7.65 -1.17 -7.21
N LEU A 26 6.96 -2.23 -7.65
CA LEU A 26 7.53 -3.58 -7.84
C LEU A 26 8.66 -3.59 -8.88
N ALA A 27 8.62 -2.71 -9.89
CA ALA A 27 9.69 -2.54 -10.86
C ALA A 27 10.88 -1.71 -10.33
N GLY A 28 10.90 -1.35 -9.05
CA GLY A 28 11.97 -0.57 -8.41
C GLY A 28 11.69 0.94 -8.36
N GLY A 29 10.51 1.38 -8.80
CA GLY A 29 10.05 2.76 -8.64
C GLY A 29 9.87 3.14 -7.16
N CYS A 30 10.00 4.44 -6.87
CA CYS A 30 9.86 4.98 -5.52
C CYS A 30 10.63 4.17 -4.44
N PRO A 31 11.97 4.01 -4.57
CA PRO A 31 12.75 3.12 -3.70
C PRO A 31 12.75 3.54 -2.22
N ARG A 32 12.41 4.80 -1.93
CA ARG A 32 12.35 5.36 -0.57
C ARG A 32 10.96 5.26 0.06
N LEU A 33 9.96 4.75 -0.66
CA LEU A 33 8.59 4.66 -0.18
C LEU A 33 8.53 3.80 1.10
N LYS A 34 7.93 4.35 2.14
CA LYS A 34 7.59 3.67 3.40
C LYS A 34 6.08 3.63 3.62
N LEU A 35 5.36 4.66 3.17
CA LEU A 35 3.90 4.69 3.25
C LEU A 35 3.29 5.36 2.01
N PHE A 36 2.25 4.74 1.46
CA PHE A 36 1.29 5.42 0.60
C PHE A 36 -0.09 5.28 1.21
N CYS A 37 -0.75 6.40 1.48
CA CYS A 37 -2.07 6.46 2.12
C CYS A 37 -3.00 7.26 1.23
N LEU A 38 -4.15 6.68 0.90
CA LEU A 38 -5.12 7.22 -0.04
C LEU A 38 -6.51 7.09 0.55
N LYS A 39 -7.14 8.23 0.86
CA LYS A 39 -8.55 8.26 1.22
C LYS A 39 -9.41 8.44 -0.02
N THR A 40 -10.16 7.40 -0.38
CA THR A 40 -11.06 7.40 -1.54
C THR A 40 -12.23 6.45 -1.28
N GLY A 41 -13.44 6.82 -1.71
CA GLY A 41 -14.64 6.02 -1.45
C GLY A 41 -14.77 4.77 -2.31
N SER A 42 -14.01 4.66 -3.41
CA SER A 42 -14.31 3.72 -4.50
C SER A 42 -13.25 2.64 -4.74
N VAL A 43 -12.11 2.66 -4.04
CA VAL A 43 -11.06 1.67 -4.29
C VAL A 43 -11.46 0.29 -3.77
N ASN A 44 -11.33 -0.71 -4.63
CA ASN A 44 -11.52 -2.12 -4.33
C ASN A 44 -10.15 -2.82 -4.30
N ILE A 45 -9.79 -3.42 -3.15
CA ILE A 45 -8.49 -4.04 -2.97
C ILE A 45 -8.23 -5.22 -3.90
N LEU A 46 -9.25 -6.01 -4.24
CA LEU A 46 -9.11 -7.13 -5.18
C LEU A 46 -8.86 -6.62 -6.60
N GLN A 47 -9.46 -5.47 -6.96
CA GLN A 47 -9.18 -4.80 -8.24
C GLN A 47 -7.76 -4.20 -8.27
N VAL A 48 -7.31 -3.62 -7.15
CA VAL A 48 -5.92 -3.14 -7.00
C VAL A 48 -4.91 -4.28 -7.19
N LEU A 49 -5.25 -5.49 -6.75
CA LEU A 49 -4.35 -6.65 -6.78
C LEU A 49 -4.57 -7.59 -7.97
N THR A 50 -5.48 -7.28 -8.90
CA THR A 50 -5.90 -8.23 -9.96
C THR A 50 -4.72 -8.85 -10.74
N ASP A 51 -3.75 -8.04 -11.15
CA ASP A 51 -2.56 -8.52 -11.87
C ASP A 51 -1.40 -8.96 -10.95
N LEU A 52 -1.60 -8.87 -9.65
CA LEU A 52 -0.60 -9.10 -8.60
C LEU A 52 -0.95 -10.30 -7.71
N LEU A 53 -2.06 -11.01 -7.97
CA LEU A 53 -2.54 -12.11 -7.12
C LEU A 53 -1.50 -13.22 -6.92
N HIS A 54 -0.70 -13.52 -7.95
CA HIS A 54 0.37 -14.52 -7.87
C HIS A 54 1.50 -14.15 -6.88
N ASN A 55 1.60 -12.86 -6.52
CA ASN A 55 2.57 -12.31 -5.58
C ASN A 55 1.91 -11.84 -4.28
N ALA A 56 0.58 -11.98 -4.16
CA ALA A 56 -0.17 -11.50 -3.02
C ALA A 56 -0.39 -12.62 -2.00
N VAL A 57 0.01 -12.38 -0.75
CA VAL A 57 -0.22 -13.30 0.38
C VAL A 57 -1.12 -12.61 1.39
N LEU A 58 -2.24 -13.23 1.76
CA LEU A 58 -3.12 -12.71 2.80
C LEU A 58 -2.38 -12.71 4.14
N VAL A 59 -2.45 -11.58 4.84
CA VAL A 59 -1.96 -11.44 6.21
C VAL A 59 -3.10 -10.94 7.08
N ASP A 60 -3.45 -11.74 8.07
CA ASP A 60 -4.52 -11.46 9.05
C ASP A 60 -3.95 -11.07 10.43
N ASP A 61 -2.64 -10.80 10.48
CA ASP A 61 -1.96 -10.35 11.67
C ASP A 61 -1.95 -8.82 11.76
N HIS A 62 -2.27 -8.35 12.95
CA HIS A 62 -2.21 -6.94 13.31
C HIS A 62 -0.76 -6.42 13.25
N ARG A 63 -0.53 -5.38 12.44
CA ARG A 63 0.77 -4.71 12.30
C ARG A 63 0.65 -3.21 12.50
N ASP A 64 1.62 -2.63 13.20
CA ASP A 64 1.73 -1.19 13.35
C ASP A 64 2.86 -0.64 12.48
N TYR A 65 2.49 0.18 11.50
CA TYR A 65 3.45 1.02 10.80
C TYR A 65 3.81 2.20 11.68
N VAL A 66 5.10 2.39 11.97
CA VAL A 66 5.60 3.57 12.71
C VAL A 66 6.27 4.51 11.72
N SER A 67 5.66 5.67 11.50
CA SER A 67 6.22 6.70 10.64
C SER A 67 7.44 7.36 11.29
N PRO A 68 8.48 7.73 10.52
CA PRO A 68 9.56 8.57 11.02
C PRO A 68 9.10 9.97 11.45
N PHE A 69 7.87 10.37 11.13
CA PHE A 69 7.29 11.66 11.52
C PHE A 69 6.48 11.60 12.83
N GLY A 70 6.59 10.51 13.60
CA GLY A 70 6.07 10.43 14.98
C GLY A 70 4.61 10.02 15.11
N TYR A 71 3.99 9.47 14.05
CA TYR A 71 2.66 8.88 14.11
C TYR A 71 2.72 7.38 13.75
N SER A 72 1.74 6.62 14.21
CA SER A 72 1.58 5.21 13.84
C SER A 72 0.27 4.97 13.08
N ILE A 73 0.26 3.95 12.24
CA ILE A 73 -0.91 3.49 11.52
C ILE A 73 -1.09 2.00 11.79
N ASN A 74 -2.29 1.68 12.23
CA ASN A 74 -2.70 0.31 12.46
C ASN A 74 -3.19 -0.36 11.18
N LEU A 75 -2.70 -1.57 10.94
CA LEU A 75 -3.07 -2.44 9.82
C LEU A 75 -3.61 -3.75 10.42
N SER A 76 -4.94 -3.90 10.44
CA SER A 76 -5.60 -5.07 11.01
C SER A 76 -5.45 -6.32 10.12
N SER A 77 -5.56 -6.15 8.80
CA SER A 77 -5.34 -7.21 7.81
C SER A 77 -5.03 -6.62 6.44
N GLY A 78 -4.52 -7.43 5.53
CA GLY A 78 -4.21 -6.99 4.17
C GLY A 78 -3.52 -8.06 3.34
N TYR A 79 -2.89 -7.63 2.26
CA TYR A 79 -2.13 -8.51 1.37
C TYR A 79 -0.70 -8.03 1.28
N ASP A 80 0.23 -8.92 1.57
CA ASP A 80 1.64 -8.69 1.32
C ASP A 80 1.97 -8.99 -0.13
N ILE A 81 2.66 -8.04 -0.76
CA ILE A 81 3.31 -8.21 -2.06
C ILE A 81 4.81 -8.02 -1.89
N ARG A 82 5.60 -8.84 -2.58
CA ARG A 82 7.06 -8.79 -2.44
C ARG A 82 7.73 -8.32 -3.72
N ARG A 83 8.64 -7.36 -3.58
CA ARG A 83 9.48 -6.88 -4.66
C ARG A 83 10.69 -7.81 -4.86
N ALA A 84 11.30 -7.75 -6.04
CA ALA A 84 12.42 -8.61 -6.41
C ALA A 84 13.66 -8.48 -5.49
N ASP A 85 13.83 -7.33 -4.82
CA ASP A 85 14.88 -7.08 -3.83
C ASP A 85 14.55 -7.62 -2.43
N GLY A 86 13.42 -8.32 -2.27
CA GLY A 86 12.97 -8.88 -1.00
C GLY A 86 12.13 -7.94 -0.14
N VAL A 87 12.06 -6.64 -0.50
CA VAL A 87 11.25 -5.66 0.22
C VAL A 87 9.77 -6.00 0.06
N THR A 88 9.05 -5.99 1.19
CA THR A 88 7.62 -6.35 1.24
C THR A 88 6.77 -5.12 1.48
N ALA A 89 5.63 -5.04 0.80
CA ALA A 89 4.62 -4.04 1.07
C ALA A 89 3.29 -4.70 1.43
N THR A 90 2.63 -4.19 2.47
CA THR A 90 1.26 -4.58 2.82
C THR A 90 0.27 -3.61 2.22
N VAL A 91 -0.64 -4.13 1.40
CA VAL A 91 -1.80 -3.41 0.88
C VAL A 91 -3.00 -3.72 1.78
N CYS A 92 -3.52 -2.70 2.44
CA CYS A 92 -4.61 -2.79 3.41
C CYS A 92 -5.72 -1.79 3.05
N LYS A 93 -6.98 -2.20 3.18
CA LYS A 93 -8.13 -1.31 3.11
C LYS A 93 -8.75 -1.22 4.50
N GLN A 94 -8.79 -0.01 5.06
CA GLN A 94 -9.47 0.25 6.33
C GLN A 94 -10.99 0.39 6.15
N GLU A 95 -11.72 0.16 7.23
CA GLU A 95 -13.19 0.31 7.29
C GLU A 95 -13.66 1.72 6.92
N ASN A 96 -12.84 2.74 7.22
CA ASN A 96 -13.12 4.14 6.87
C ASN A 96 -12.93 4.48 5.38
N GLY A 97 -12.63 3.49 4.53
CA GLY A 97 -12.41 3.62 3.10
C GLY A 97 -10.98 4.01 2.70
N THR A 98 -10.06 4.19 3.66
CA THR A 98 -8.66 4.50 3.35
C THR A 98 -7.93 3.26 2.87
N LEU A 99 -7.24 3.37 1.73
CA LEU A 99 -6.26 2.39 1.29
C LEU A 99 -4.88 2.79 1.81
N ILE A 100 -4.16 1.84 2.39
CA ILE A 100 -2.80 1.99 2.86
C ILE A 100 -1.90 0.97 2.17
N ILE A 101 -0.73 1.42 1.76
CA ILE A 101 0.39 0.58 1.33
C ILE A 101 1.55 0.91 2.27
N ALA A 102 1.89 0.00 3.17
CA ALA A 102 3.01 0.15 4.10
C ALA A 102 4.18 -0.72 3.64
N VAL A 103 5.38 -0.15 3.53
CA VAL A 103 6.58 -0.85 3.06
C VAL A 103 7.51 -1.14 4.24
N TRP A 104 7.84 -2.42 4.39
CA TRP A 104 8.66 -2.92 5.49
C TRP A 104 10.15 -2.96 5.11
N PRO A 105 11.07 -2.59 6.02
CA PRO A 105 12.50 -2.82 5.84
C PRO A 105 12.85 -4.30 5.74
#